data_AF-A0A151EGK5-F1
#
_entry.id   AF-A0A151EGK5-F1
#
_cell.length_a   1.000
_cell.length_b   1.000
_cell.length_c   1.000
_cell.angle_alpha   90.00
_cell.angle_beta   90.00
_cell.angle_gamma   90.00
#
_symmetry.space_group_name_H-M   'P 1'
#
loop_
_entity.id
_entity.type
_entity.pdbx_description
1 polymer ?
#
loop_
_entity_poly.entity_id
_entity_poly.type
_entity_poly.pdbx_seq_one_letter_code
_entity_poly.pdbx_strand_id
1 'polypeptide(L)' 'MNANNQKKRIIDPEWINEIAEALLDININDLSEKQKKMLRDLYLDNLRNGLKPKESINNALQIVRCFKT' A
#
# COMPACT_ATOMS: atom_id res chain seq x y z
N MET A 1 1.90 35.56 26.69
CA MET A 1 2.17 34.10 26.67
C MET A 1 1.75 33.59 25.30
N ASN A 2 2.69 33.37 24.38
CA ASN A 2 2.39 32.86 23.03
C ASN A 2 2.51 31.33 23.04
N ALA A 3 1.40 30.65 22.80
CA ALA A 3 1.36 29.21 22.59
C ALA A 3 2.06 28.89 21.26
N ASN A 4 3.29 28.36 21.34
CA ASN A 4 3.98 27.75 20.21
C ASN A 4 3.27 26.45 19.84
N ASN A 5 2.24 26.55 19.00
CA ASN A 5 1.66 25.42 18.30
C ASN A 5 2.59 25.00 17.16
N GLN A 6 3.75 24.45 17.51
CA GLN A 6 4.58 23.73 16.55
C GLN A 6 3.82 22.44 16.19
N LYS A 7 3.12 22.45 15.05
CA LYS A 7 2.63 21.23 14.41
C LYS A 7 3.81 20.27 14.32
N LYS A 8 3.80 19.19 15.12
CA LYS A 8 4.75 18.09 14.98
C LYS A 8 4.67 17.64 13.52
N ARG A 9 5.78 17.75 12.78
CA ARG A 9 5.89 17.09 11.47
C ARG A 9 5.76 15.61 11.75
N ILE A 10 4.64 15.02 11.34
CA ILE A 10 4.51 13.58 11.29
C ILE A 10 5.48 13.16 10.20
N ILE A 11 6.55 12.47 10.61
CA ILE A 11 7.45 11.82 9.67
C ILE A 11 6.77 10.50 9.37
N ASP A 12 6.21 10.38 8.17
CA ASP A 12 5.64 9.11 7.73
C ASP A 12 6.75 8.05 7.73
N PRO A 13 6.49 6.86 8.28
CA PRO A 13 7.41 5.74 8.16
C PRO A 13 7.78 5.47 6.70
N GLU A 14 9.03 5.11 6.44
CA GLU A 14 9.56 4.85 5.09
C GLU A 14 8.73 3.81 4.30
N TRP A 15 8.19 2.80 5.00
CA TRP A 15 7.33 1.79 4.39
C TRP A 15 6.03 2.37 3.81
N ILE A 16 5.53 3.51 4.31
CA ILE A 16 4.35 4.17 3.73
C ILE A 16 4.70 4.73 2.35
N ASN A 17 5.89 5.33 2.21
CA ASN A 17 6.36 5.82 0.91
C ASN A 17 6.57 4.67 -0.07
N GLU A 18 7.13 3.54 0.39
CA GLU A 18 7.29 2.35 -0.45
C GLU A 18 5.96 1.81 -1.00
N ILE A 19 4.93 1.78 -0.16
CA ILE A 19 3.59 1.37 -0.60
C ILE A 19 3.02 2.41 -1.56
N ALA A 20 3.10 3.71 -1.21
CA ALA A 20 2.58 4.78 -2.05
C ALA A 20 3.19 4.76 -3.45
N GLU A 21 4.52 4.62 -3.56
CA GLU A 21 5.22 4.47 -4.84
C GLU A 21 4.67 3.32 -5.68
N ALA A 22 4.49 2.14 -5.08
CA ALA A 22 3.97 0.98 -5.81
C ALA A 22 2.49 1.13 -6.21
N LEU A 23 1.72 1.90 -5.43
CA LEU A 23 0.32 2.21 -5.72
C LEU A 23 0.16 3.34 -6.77
N LEU A 24 1.16 4.18 -7.00
CA LEU A 24 1.08 5.22 -8.04
C LEU A 24 0.93 4.63 -9.45
N ASP A 25 1.45 3.42 -9.67
CA ASP A 25 1.38 2.70 -10.95
C ASP A 25 0.02 2.05 -11.22
N ILE A 26 -0.96 2.24 -10.34
CA ILE A 26 -2.31 1.70 -10.48
C ILE A 26 -3.36 2.76 -10.14
N ASN A 27 -4.40 2.82 -10.96
CA ASN A 27 -5.64 3.46 -10.55
C ASN A 27 -6.42 2.47 -9.69
N ILE A 28 -6.21 2.47 -8.37
CA ILE A 28 -6.93 1.60 -7.41
C ILE A 28 -8.45 1.74 -7.57
N ASN A 29 -8.94 2.90 -8.03
CA ASN A 29 -10.36 3.14 -8.24
C ASN A 29 -10.95 2.27 -9.36
N ASP A 30 -10.12 1.76 -10.28
CA ASP A 30 -10.55 0.84 -11.34
C ASP A 30 -10.67 -0.61 -10.85
N LEU A 31 -10.24 -0.90 -9.61
CA LEU A 31 -10.40 -2.21 -9.01
C LEU A 31 -11.81 -2.34 -8.41
N SER A 32 -12.48 -3.46 -8.68
CA SER A 32 -13.69 -3.83 -7.95
C SER A 32 -13.41 -4.02 -6.46
N GLU A 33 -14.42 -3.91 -5.61
CA GLU A 33 -14.28 -4.15 -4.16
C GLU A 33 -13.72 -5.56 -3.86
N LYS A 34 -14.06 -6.55 -4.69
CA LYS A 34 -13.49 -7.90 -4.59
C LYS A 34 -11.98 -7.90 -4.86
N GLN A 35 -11.52 -7.17 -5.88
CA GLN A 35 -10.10 -7.05 -6.21
C GLN A 35 -9.33 -6.25 -5.16
N LYS A 36 -9.93 -5.19 -4.59
CA LYS A 36 -9.33 -4.45 -3.47
C LYS A 36 -9.15 -5.34 -2.24
N LYS A 37 -10.16 -6.16 -1.92
CA LYS A 37 -10.07 -7.14 -0.83
C LYS A 37 -8.95 -8.15 -1.10
N MET A 38 -8.90 -8.70 -2.31
CA MET A 38 -7.85 -9.65 -2.71
C MET A 38 -6.45 -9.03 -2.64
N LEU A 39 -6.29 -7.79 -3.09
CA LEU A 39 -5.03 -7.04 -2.99
C LEU A 39 -4.56 -6.93 -1.55
N ARG A 40 -5.46 -6.54 -0.65
CA ARG A 40 -5.18 -6.41 0.78
C ARG A 40 -4.79 -7.76 1.41
N ASP A 41 -5.55 -8.80 1.12
CA ASP A 41 -5.33 -10.13 1.72
C ASP A 41 -3.96 -10.69 1.29
N LEU A 42 -3.64 -10.60 -0.01
CA LEU A 42 -2.33 -11.00 -0.56
C LEU A 42 -1.17 -10.17 0.00
N TYR A 43 -1.35 -8.85 0.13
CA TYR A 43 -0.34 -7.98 0.72
C TYR A 43 0.00 -8.39 2.16
N LEU A 44 -1.04 -8.64 2.99
CA LEU A 44 -0.85 -9.05 4.37
C LEU A 44 -0.21 -10.43 4.50
N ASP A 45 -0.56 -11.38 3.63
CA ASP A 45 0.07 -12.69 3.60
C ASP A 45 1.55 -12.62 3.18
N ASN A 46 1.89 -11.79 2.19
CA ASN A 46 3.27 -11.55 1.79
C ASN A 46 4.10 -10.96 2.95
N LEU A 47 3.56 -9.99 3.69
CA LEU A 47 4.23 -9.46 4.89
C LEU A 47 4.45 -10.53 5.97
N ARG A 48 3.44 -11.38 6.23
CA ARG A 48 3.57 -12.49 7.19
C ARG A 48 4.65 -13.49 6.78
N ASN A 49 4.86 -13.65 5.48
CA ASN A 49 5.91 -14.49 4.91
C ASN A 49 7.28 -13.81 4.85
N GLY A 50 7.41 -12.58 5.37
CA GLY A 50 8.68 -11.85 5.48
C GLY A 50 9.07 -11.02 4.27
N LEU A 51 8.19 -10.83 3.29
CA LEU A 51 8.46 -9.91 2.18
C LEU A 51 8.45 -8.46 2.68
N LYS A 52 9.27 -7.60 2.06
CA LYS A 52 9.25 -6.16 2.35
C LYS A 52 7.93 -5.53 1.87
N PRO A 53 7.51 -4.39 2.43
CA PRO A 53 6.28 -3.69 2.02
C PRO A 53 6.19 -3.45 0.51
N LYS A 54 7.25 -2.89 -0.11
CA LYS A 54 7.31 -2.68 -1.58
C LYS A 54 7.15 -3.97 -2.39
N GLU A 55 7.82 -5.04 -1.99
CA GLU A 55 7.77 -6.34 -2.68
C GLU A 55 6.39 -6.99 -2.53
N SER A 56 5.84 -6.93 -1.31
CA SER A 56 4.54 -7.47 -0.96
C SER A 56 3.42 -6.87 -1.79
N ILE A 57 3.41 -5.55 -1.95
CA ILE A 57 2.37 -4.87 -2.72
C ILE A 57 2.56 -5.09 -4.23
N ASN A 58 3.79 -5.08 -4.75
CA ASN A 58 4.07 -5.38 -6.16
C ASN A 58 3.61 -6.79 -6.54
N ASN A 59 3.91 -7.78 -5.70
CA ASN A 59 3.50 -9.16 -5.91
C ASN A 59 1.96 -9.29 -5.89
N ALA A 60 1.31 -8.69 -4.87
CA ALA A 60 -0.14 -8.70 -4.77
C ALA A 60 -0.82 -8.03 -5.99
N LEU A 61 -0.23 -6.94 -6.52
CA LEU A 61 -0.72 -6.27 -7.72
C LEU A 61 -0.60 -7.09 -8.99
N GLN A 62 0.51 -7.81 -9.17
CA GLN A 62 0.67 -8.71 -10.31
C GLN A 62 -0.42 -9.78 -10.31
N ILE A 63 -0.69 -10.38 -9.14
CA ILE A 63 -1.74 -11.39 -8.99
C ILE A 63 -3.10 -10.78 -9.31
N VAL A 64 -3.47 -9.65 -8.70
CA VAL A 64 -4.77 -8.99 -8.94
C VAL A 64 -4.96 -8.58 -10.41
N ARG A 65 -3.89 -8.17 -11.10
CA ARG A 65 -3.91 -7.86 -12.55
C ARG A 65 -4.22 -9.09 -13.40
N CYS A 66 -3.76 -10.28 -13.01
CA CYS A 66 -4.06 -11.53 -13.72
C CYS A 66 -5.54 -11.91 -13.68
N PHE A 67 -6.31 -11.39 -12.71
CA PHE A 67 -7.76 -11.60 -12.62
C PHE A 67 -8.59 -10.57 -13.41
N LYS A 68 -7.98 -9.82 -14.35
CA LYS A 68 -8.73 -9.06 -15.36
C LYS A 68 -9.30 -10.03 -16.41
N THR A 69 -10.56 -10.41 -16.21
CA THR A 69 -11.50 -10.90 -17.23
C THR A 69 -12.49 -9.81 -17.57
#